data_AF-A0A1V6TRJ8-F1
#
_entry.id   AF-A0A1V6TRJ8-F1
#
_cell.length_a   1.000
_cell.length_b   1.000
_cell.length_c   1.000
_cell.angle_alpha   90.00
_cell.angle_beta   90.00
_cell.angle_gamma   90.00
#
_symmetry.space_group_name_H-M   'P 1'
#
loop_
_entity.id
_entity.type
_entity.pdbx_description
1 polymer ?
#
loop_
_entity_poly.entity_id
_entity_poly.type
_entity_poly.pdbx_seq_one_letter_code
_entity_poly.pdbx_strand_id
1 'polypeptide(L)'
;MASNPDRGLSHRGVLHEYAPRLVAFEFTADVNKSNSLIFVGGLTDGFCTVPYVSKLAEALEPTKWSLFTILLSSSYNGFGVSSLDKDVEEIGHCVRYIRDLKASRQPGAPAKNAKIVVMGHSTGSQDVLHYIHSANPLPKPEFDIGLEHIVRPELDGAIMQAPVSDREAVLAIMKAAANPNEVRGAFNELVNSAKTLPWTKDGKDTILPMNLTAQLGLPGDAPLSARRFLSLTSPESPANPTQDDLFSSDLSDKRHQETFGAVGSRGILQSKLLVLYSGSDEYCPAWVDKEKLMSRWKQALEAGGASWAEQSGIVPGASHNIRDEGQDDLTKRVLSYLQSI
;
A
#
# COMPACT_ATOMS: atom_id res chain seq x y z
N MET A 1 1.46 -2.97 40.38
CA MET A 1 1.51 -2.53 38.97
C MET A 1 2.07 -3.69 38.17
N ALA A 2 1.20 -4.54 37.61
CA ALA A 2 1.63 -5.65 36.77
C ALA A 2 2.16 -5.08 35.45
N SER A 3 3.41 -5.40 35.10
CA SER A 3 3.98 -5.14 33.78
C SER A 3 3.14 -5.90 32.75
N ASN A 4 2.42 -5.15 31.90
CA ASN A 4 1.61 -5.72 30.83
C ASN A 4 2.55 -6.45 29.83
N PRO A 5 2.40 -7.77 29.62
CA PRO A 5 3.33 -8.57 28.81
C PRO A 5 3.32 -8.24 27.31
N ASP A 6 2.38 -7.44 26.82
CA ASP A 6 2.19 -7.14 25.38
C ASP A 6 2.69 -5.75 24.92
N ARG A 7 3.62 -5.12 25.64
CA ARG A 7 4.22 -3.86 25.14
C ARG A 7 5.27 -4.17 24.07
N GLY A 8 5.11 -3.56 22.89
CA GLY A 8 6.10 -3.62 21.81
C GLY A 8 7.47 -3.06 22.22
N LEU A 9 8.50 -3.40 21.43
CA LEU A 9 9.86 -2.93 21.67
C LEU A 9 9.97 -1.41 21.44
N SER A 10 10.92 -0.78 22.14
CA SER A 10 11.30 0.60 21.84
C SER A 10 12.29 0.62 20.68
N HIS A 11 12.10 1.54 19.75
CA HIS A 11 12.94 1.68 18.56
C HIS A 11 13.69 3.01 18.60
N ARG A 12 14.99 2.96 18.28
CA ARG A 12 15.83 4.15 18.13
C ARG A 12 15.68 4.71 16.71
N GLY A 13 15.56 6.03 16.59
CA GLY A 13 15.45 6.69 15.29
C GLY A 13 15.23 8.18 15.41
N VAL A 14 14.85 8.80 14.29
CA VAL A 14 14.52 10.22 14.19
C VAL A 14 13.11 10.37 13.66
N LEU A 15 12.28 11.14 14.35
CA LEU A 15 10.96 11.52 13.88
C LEU A 15 11.07 12.82 13.08
N HIS A 16 10.57 12.80 11.87
CA HIS A 16 10.57 13.90 10.92
C HIS A 16 9.15 14.37 10.65
N GLU A 17 8.92 15.67 10.58
CA GLU A 17 7.70 16.23 9.99
C GLU A 17 7.98 16.53 8.51
N TYR A 18 7.42 15.72 7.61
CA TYR A 18 7.71 15.84 6.17
C TYR A 18 6.72 16.74 5.43
N ALA A 19 5.55 16.97 6.02
CA ALA A 19 4.51 17.88 5.59
C ALA A 19 3.66 18.28 6.80
N PRO A 20 2.87 19.37 6.76
CA PRO A 20 2.08 19.80 7.90
C PRO A 20 1.22 18.66 8.46
N ARG A 21 1.43 18.31 9.74
CA ARG A 21 0.73 17.22 10.47
C ARG A 21 1.01 15.80 9.95
N LEU A 22 1.99 15.60 9.07
CA LEU A 22 2.38 14.28 8.58
C LEU A 22 3.84 14.00 8.94
N VAL A 23 4.08 12.80 9.47
CA VAL A 23 5.37 12.44 10.07
C VAL A 23 5.94 11.14 9.52
N ALA A 24 7.26 11.08 9.45
CA ALA A 24 8.02 9.91 9.06
C ALA A 24 9.03 9.56 10.16
N PHE A 25 9.10 8.30 10.55
CA PHE A 25 10.09 7.81 11.50
C PHE A 25 11.21 7.07 10.76
N GLU A 26 12.42 7.63 10.80
CA GLU A 26 13.66 7.05 10.27
C GLU A 26 14.29 6.13 11.31
N PHE A 27 14.30 4.82 11.06
CA PHE A 27 15.08 3.87 11.83
C PHE A 27 16.55 4.05 11.48
N THR A 28 17.33 4.56 12.45
CA THR A 28 18.76 4.76 12.23
C THR A 28 19.54 4.96 13.54
N ALA A 29 20.73 4.37 13.59
CA ALA A 29 21.79 4.75 14.53
C ALA A 29 22.80 5.77 13.92
N ASP A 30 22.85 5.89 12.60
CA ASP A 30 23.75 6.74 11.81
C ASP A 30 22.98 7.57 10.78
N VAL A 31 22.93 8.88 10.96
CA VAL A 31 22.17 9.79 10.09
C VAL A 31 22.74 9.91 8.66
N ASN A 32 23.93 9.37 8.39
CA ASN A 32 24.65 9.53 7.11
C ASN A 32 24.30 8.48 6.03
N LYS A 33 23.28 7.64 6.24
CA LYS A 33 22.77 6.71 5.20
C LYS A 33 22.31 7.49 3.96
N SER A 34 22.85 7.16 2.79
CA SER A 34 22.58 7.88 1.54
C SER A 34 21.25 7.50 0.89
N ASN A 35 20.77 6.27 1.09
CA ASN A 35 19.60 5.73 0.41
C ASN A 35 18.45 5.55 1.39
N SER A 36 17.21 5.56 0.89
CA SER A 36 16.00 5.50 1.73
C SER A 36 15.01 4.47 1.22
N LEU A 37 14.61 3.56 2.10
CA LEU A 37 13.46 2.69 1.90
C LEU A 37 12.27 3.27 2.66
N ILE A 38 11.24 3.73 1.97
CA ILE A 38 10.01 4.25 2.58
C ILE A 38 9.01 3.10 2.66
N PHE A 39 8.59 2.75 3.87
CA PHE A 39 7.60 1.74 4.15
C PHE A 39 6.22 2.39 4.36
N VAL A 40 5.22 1.86 3.65
CA VAL A 40 3.80 2.23 3.72
C VAL A 40 3.01 1.01 4.17
N GLY A 41 2.31 1.14 5.30
CA GLY A 41 1.48 0.08 5.87
C GLY A 41 0.15 -0.12 5.11
N GLY A 42 -0.63 -1.12 5.52
CA GLY A 42 -1.98 -1.35 5.04
C GLY A 42 -3.05 -0.52 5.76
N LEU A 43 -4.31 -0.83 5.50
CA LEU A 43 -5.44 -0.30 6.26
C LEU A 43 -5.22 -0.63 7.74
N THR A 44 -5.57 0.28 8.64
CA THR A 44 -5.37 0.17 10.09
C THR A 44 -3.92 0.28 10.58
N ASP A 45 -2.93 0.22 9.68
CA ASP A 45 -1.53 0.31 10.06
C ASP A 45 -1.10 1.76 10.37
N GLY A 46 -0.02 1.83 11.14
CA GLY A 46 0.74 3.04 11.40
C GLY A 46 2.15 2.66 11.82
N PHE A 47 2.72 3.37 12.80
CA PHE A 47 4.06 3.04 13.25
C PHE A 47 4.09 1.73 14.03
N CYS A 48 5.03 0.86 13.66
CA CYS A 48 5.34 -0.39 14.36
C CYS A 48 4.18 -1.40 14.46
N THR A 49 3.18 -1.33 13.56
CA THR A 49 2.07 -2.29 13.53
C THR A 49 2.41 -3.56 12.75
N VAL A 50 3.35 -3.48 11.79
CA VAL A 50 3.77 -4.61 10.94
C VAL A 50 5.03 -5.29 11.51
N PRO A 51 4.98 -6.60 11.88
CA PRO A 51 6.03 -7.24 12.69
C PRO A 51 7.43 -7.27 12.08
N TYR A 52 7.56 -7.42 10.75
CA TYR A 52 8.87 -7.58 10.11
C TYR A 52 9.63 -6.26 9.91
N VAL A 53 8.98 -5.11 10.08
CA VAL A 53 9.56 -3.80 9.72
C VAL A 53 10.79 -3.47 10.56
N SER A 54 10.74 -3.72 11.88
CA SER A 54 11.89 -3.44 12.74
C SER A 54 13.09 -4.34 12.43
N LYS A 55 12.84 -5.63 12.14
CA LYS A 55 13.89 -6.57 11.74
C LYS A 55 14.48 -6.22 10.38
N LEU A 56 13.64 -5.76 9.44
CA LEU A 56 14.12 -5.24 8.16
C LEU A 56 15.01 -4.01 8.37
N ALA A 57 14.63 -3.09 9.25
CA ALA A 57 15.46 -1.93 9.60
C ALA A 57 16.81 -2.37 10.19
N GLU A 58 16.82 -3.33 11.13
CA GLU A 58 18.05 -3.91 11.69
C GLU A 58 18.94 -4.54 10.62
N ALA A 59 18.35 -5.26 9.66
CA ALA A 59 19.08 -5.87 8.56
C ALA A 59 19.65 -4.85 7.56
N LEU A 60 19.10 -3.62 7.52
CA LEU A 60 19.60 -2.52 6.69
C LEU A 60 20.71 -1.71 7.37
N GLU A 61 20.89 -1.79 8.68
CA GLU A 61 21.95 -1.09 9.43
C GLU A 61 23.37 -1.24 8.86
N PRO A 62 23.86 -2.42 8.40
CA PRO A 62 25.19 -2.51 7.80
C PRO A 62 25.28 -1.94 6.38
N THR A 63 24.19 -1.44 5.81
CA THR A 63 24.11 -0.98 4.41
C THR A 63 24.10 0.55 4.30
N LYS A 64 23.95 1.08 3.09
CA LYS A 64 23.75 2.52 2.82
C LYS A 64 22.28 2.96 2.92
N TRP A 65 21.37 2.03 3.19
CA TRP A 65 19.94 2.27 3.26
C TRP A 65 19.49 2.53 4.71
N SER A 66 18.63 3.53 4.89
CA SER A 66 17.83 3.74 6.11
C SER A 66 16.36 3.45 5.80
N LEU A 67 15.66 2.82 6.75
CA LEU A 67 14.23 2.56 6.63
C LEU A 67 13.44 3.72 7.25
N PHE A 68 12.47 4.25 6.50
CA PHE A 68 11.48 5.19 6.98
C PHE A 68 10.13 4.47 7.05
N THR A 69 9.39 4.67 8.13
CA THR A 69 7.93 4.41 8.15
C THR A 69 7.21 5.75 8.13
N ILE A 70 6.05 5.84 7.49
CA ILE A 70 5.32 7.10 7.35
C ILE A 70 3.91 6.97 7.93
N LEU A 71 3.39 8.07 8.49
CA LEU A 71 1.97 8.22 8.75
C LEU A 71 1.35 9.09 7.66
N LEU A 72 0.31 8.54 7.05
CA LEU A 72 -0.57 9.21 6.10
C LEU A 72 -1.84 9.67 6.83
N SER A 73 -2.63 10.52 6.17
CA SER A 73 -4.00 10.81 6.60
C SER A 73 -4.87 9.56 6.65
N SER A 74 -4.51 8.52 5.88
CA SER A 74 -5.16 7.21 5.87
C SER A 74 -4.67 6.23 6.93
N SER A 75 -3.65 6.56 7.73
CA SER A 75 -3.15 5.66 8.77
C SER A 75 -4.17 5.42 9.90
N TYR A 76 -4.04 4.30 10.60
CA TYR A 76 -4.97 3.86 11.65
C TYR A 76 -6.42 3.85 11.14
N ASN A 77 -7.34 4.60 11.76
CA ASN A 77 -8.74 4.63 11.33
C ASN A 77 -9.02 5.66 10.21
N GLY A 78 -7.99 6.37 9.74
CA GLY A 78 -8.11 7.39 8.70
C GLY A 78 -8.42 6.82 7.31
N PHE A 79 -8.06 5.57 7.04
CA PHE A 79 -8.20 4.93 5.72
C PHE A 79 -9.63 4.97 5.21
N GLY A 80 -10.62 4.93 6.12
CA GLY A 80 -12.02 4.83 5.77
C GLY A 80 -12.58 6.13 5.18
N VAL A 81 -11.90 7.25 5.36
CA VAL A 81 -12.31 8.58 4.86
C VAL A 81 -11.25 9.25 3.97
N SER A 82 -10.17 8.54 3.63
CA SER A 82 -9.15 8.97 2.66
C SER A 82 -9.43 8.39 1.26
N SER A 83 -8.46 8.54 0.34
CA SER A 83 -8.43 7.89 -0.98
C SER A 83 -6.99 7.57 -1.39
N LEU A 84 -6.80 6.63 -2.32
CA LEU A 84 -5.49 6.33 -2.89
C LEU A 84 -4.83 7.57 -3.49
N ASP A 85 -5.60 8.45 -4.14
CA ASP A 85 -5.08 9.70 -4.69
C ASP A 85 -4.42 10.57 -3.60
N LYS A 86 -5.04 10.68 -2.42
CA LYS A 86 -4.51 11.47 -1.32
C LYS A 86 -3.25 10.81 -0.75
N ASP A 87 -3.28 9.51 -0.59
CA ASP A 87 -2.18 8.72 -0.06
C ASP A 87 -0.93 8.85 -0.96
N VAL A 88 -1.08 8.76 -2.28
CA VAL A 88 0.06 8.91 -3.21
C VAL A 88 0.61 10.33 -3.31
N GLU A 89 -0.20 11.36 -3.06
CA GLU A 89 0.31 12.73 -2.94
C GLU A 89 1.12 12.92 -1.66
N GLU A 90 0.62 12.43 -0.53
CA GLU A 90 1.32 12.49 0.75
C GLU A 90 2.62 11.69 0.71
N ILE A 91 2.65 10.52 0.08
CA ILE A 91 3.88 9.79 -0.24
C ILE A 91 4.81 10.66 -1.10
N GLY A 92 4.27 11.35 -2.11
CA GLY A 92 5.06 12.24 -2.97
C GLY A 92 5.70 13.40 -2.21
N HIS A 93 5.00 13.99 -1.24
CA HIS A 93 5.59 14.98 -0.31
C HIS A 93 6.71 14.36 0.53
N CYS A 94 6.52 13.15 1.05
CA CYS A 94 7.55 12.45 1.83
C CYS A 94 8.80 12.17 0.97
N VAL A 95 8.63 11.74 -0.29
CA VAL A 95 9.73 11.51 -1.22
C VAL A 95 10.52 12.80 -1.45
N ARG A 96 9.86 13.94 -1.68
CA ARG A 96 10.54 15.24 -1.81
C ARG A 96 11.32 15.60 -0.56
N TYR A 97 10.66 15.52 0.59
CA TYR A 97 11.28 15.81 1.88
C TYR A 97 12.54 14.97 2.11
N ILE A 98 12.47 13.66 1.86
CA ILE A 98 13.61 12.76 2.05
C ILE A 98 14.75 13.10 1.08
N ARG A 99 14.46 13.48 -0.17
CA ARG A 99 15.50 13.94 -1.09
C ARG A 99 16.23 15.16 -0.56
N ASP A 100 15.48 16.17 -0.12
CA ASP A 100 16.04 17.40 0.43
C ASP A 100 16.84 17.14 1.71
N LEU A 101 16.31 16.27 2.58
CA LEU A 101 16.97 15.82 3.81
C LEU A 101 18.31 15.15 3.49
N LYS A 102 18.34 14.17 2.57
CA LYS A 102 19.57 13.45 2.22
C LYS A 102 20.58 14.35 1.51
N ALA A 103 20.13 15.27 0.66
CA ALA A 103 20.99 16.27 0.04
C ALA A 103 21.64 17.21 1.08
N SER A 104 20.87 17.66 2.09
CA SER A 104 21.39 18.53 3.15
C SER A 104 22.45 17.86 4.03
N ARG A 105 22.34 16.53 4.23
CA ARG A 105 23.29 15.73 5.02
C ARG A 105 24.56 15.37 4.25
N GLN A 106 24.59 15.55 2.93
CA GLN A 106 25.75 15.27 2.08
C GLN A 106 26.10 16.46 1.16
N PRO A 107 26.52 17.62 1.72
CA PRO A 107 26.87 18.79 0.93
C PRO A 107 27.97 18.48 -0.10
N GLY A 108 27.71 18.78 -1.38
CA GLY A 108 28.65 18.54 -2.48
C GLY A 108 28.56 17.17 -3.15
N ALA A 109 27.72 16.25 -2.65
CA ALA A 109 27.37 15.04 -3.38
C ALA A 109 26.40 15.37 -4.54
N PRO A 110 26.45 14.66 -5.69
CA PRO A 110 25.47 14.84 -6.76
C PRO A 110 24.03 14.61 -6.25
N ALA A 111 23.08 15.47 -6.63
CA ALA A 111 21.68 15.37 -6.22
C ALA A 111 21.01 14.02 -6.56
N LYS A 112 21.54 13.30 -7.57
CA LYS A 112 21.06 11.97 -8.01
C LYS A 112 21.69 10.77 -7.26
N ASN A 113 22.47 10.99 -6.21
CA ASN A 113 23.19 9.90 -5.55
C ASN A 113 22.36 9.15 -4.49
N ALA A 114 21.30 9.77 -3.98
CA ALA A 114 20.43 9.21 -2.94
C ALA A 114 19.24 8.45 -3.58
N LYS A 115 19.28 7.12 -3.52
CA LYS A 115 18.21 6.27 -4.07
C LYS A 115 17.02 6.23 -3.12
N ILE A 116 15.81 6.27 -3.68
CA ILE A 116 14.56 6.13 -2.93
C ILE A 116 13.72 4.99 -3.49
N VAL A 117 13.35 4.08 -2.60
CA VAL A 117 12.44 2.96 -2.88
C VAL A 117 11.23 3.10 -1.99
N VAL A 118 10.03 2.89 -2.53
CA VAL A 118 8.79 2.78 -1.74
C VAL A 118 8.38 1.31 -1.66
N MET A 119 8.12 0.84 -0.45
CA MET A 119 7.63 -0.50 -0.14
C MET A 119 6.27 -0.42 0.51
N GLY A 120 5.27 -0.97 -0.19
CA GLY A 120 3.91 -1.10 0.30
C GLY A 120 3.69 -2.47 0.93
N HIS A 121 3.04 -2.51 2.09
CA HIS A 121 2.53 -3.71 2.74
C HIS A 121 1.01 -3.76 2.61
N SER A 122 0.44 -4.92 2.29
CA SER A 122 -1.01 -5.09 2.21
C SER A 122 -1.62 -4.04 1.26
N THR A 123 -2.63 -3.28 1.68
CA THR A 123 -3.20 -2.19 0.88
C THR A 123 -2.23 -1.04 0.62
N GLY A 124 -1.14 -0.89 1.37
CA GLY A 124 -0.03 -0.01 0.99
C GLY A 124 0.60 -0.40 -0.35
N SER A 125 0.42 -1.65 -0.81
CA SER A 125 0.76 -2.05 -2.18
C SER A 125 -0.14 -1.38 -3.22
N GLN A 126 -1.40 -1.08 -2.88
CA GLN A 126 -2.29 -0.30 -3.74
C GLN A 126 -1.71 1.11 -3.90
N ASP A 127 -1.24 1.75 -2.83
CA ASP A 127 -0.56 3.04 -2.89
C ASP A 127 0.66 2.99 -3.79
N VAL A 128 1.52 1.97 -3.64
CA VAL A 128 2.72 1.81 -4.47
C VAL A 128 2.36 1.70 -5.94
N LEU A 129 1.44 0.81 -6.30
CA LEU A 129 1.04 0.65 -7.70
C LEU A 129 0.40 1.94 -8.21
N HIS A 130 -0.52 2.53 -7.45
CA HIS A 130 -1.22 3.76 -7.80
C HIS A 130 -0.26 4.93 -8.02
N TYR A 131 0.77 5.05 -7.18
CA TYR A 131 1.80 6.08 -7.29
C TYR A 131 2.51 6.02 -8.65
N ILE A 132 2.88 4.80 -9.09
CA ILE A 132 3.70 4.56 -10.29
C ILE A 132 2.89 4.39 -11.58
N HIS A 133 1.60 4.02 -11.53
CA HIS A 133 0.78 3.79 -12.72
C HIS A 133 -0.16 4.96 -13.09
N SER A 134 -0.56 5.77 -12.11
CA SER A 134 -1.53 6.85 -12.32
C SER A 134 -0.93 8.01 -13.11
N ALA A 135 -1.79 8.83 -13.72
CA ALA A 135 -1.36 10.07 -14.36
C ALA A 135 -0.59 10.97 -13.37
N ASN A 136 0.35 11.75 -13.88
CA ASN A 136 1.21 12.63 -13.09
C ASN A 136 1.28 14.02 -13.73
N PRO A 137 0.59 15.04 -13.19
CA PRO A 137 -0.20 15.03 -11.94
C PRO A 137 -1.48 14.18 -12.04
N LEU A 138 -2.08 13.86 -10.88
CA LEU A 138 -3.36 13.17 -10.81
C LEU A 138 -4.48 14.01 -11.48
N PRO A 139 -5.45 13.37 -12.15
CA PRO A 139 -6.59 14.08 -12.71
C PRO A 139 -7.44 14.70 -11.58
N LYS A 140 -8.18 15.75 -11.89
CA LYS A 140 -9.13 16.35 -10.94
C LYS A 140 -10.41 15.52 -10.89
N PRO A 141 -10.74 14.87 -9.76
CA PRO A 141 -12.01 14.18 -9.62
C PRO A 141 -13.16 15.19 -9.45
N GLU A 142 -14.40 14.70 -9.61
CA GLU A 142 -15.59 15.48 -9.29
C GLU A 142 -15.66 15.81 -7.78
N PHE A 143 -15.26 14.84 -6.95
CA PHE A 143 -15.13 14.99 -5.51
C PHE A 143 -13.67 14.86 -5.10
N ASP A 144 -13.13 15.92 -4.51
CA ASP A 144 -11.73 16.03 -4.13
C ASP A 144 -11.61 16.20 -2.61
N ILE A 145 -10.70 15.44 -1.97
CA ILE A 145 -10.46 15.49 -0.52
C ILE A 145 -9.26 16.34 -0.12
N GLY A 146 -9.03 17.43 -0.85
CA GLY A 146 -7.91 18.34 -0.63
C GLY A 146 -6.62 17.82 -1.24
N LEU A 147 -6.70 17.31 -2.47
CA LEU A 147 -5.55 17.04 -3.32
C LEU A 147 -4.92 18.37 -3.77
N GLU A 148 -3.60 18.40 -3.79
CA GLU A 148 -2.79 19.52 -4.26
C GLU A 148 -2.43 19.38 -5.75
N HIS A 149 -2.72 18.23 -6.36
CA HIS A 149 -2.38 17.84 -7.73
C HIS A 149 -0.89 17.99 -8.03
N ILE A 150 -0.06 17.44 -7.14
CA ILE A 150 1.38 17.57 -7.23
C ILE A 150 1.96 16.72 -8.37
N VAL A 151 3.08 17.17 -8.94
CA VAL A 151 3.92 16.30 -9.79
C VAL A 151 4.72 15.36 -8.89
N ARG A 152 4.27 14.12 -8.76
CA ARG A 152 4.91 13.10 -7.92
C ARG A 152 6.35 12.85 -8.38
N PRO A 153 7.34 12.87 -7.48
CA PRO A 153 8.73 12.56 -7.85
C PRO A 153 8.91 11.11 -8.31
N GLU A 154 9.84 10.88 -9.23
CA GLU A 154 10.26 9.54 -9.67
C GLU A 154 10.77 8.68 -8.51
N LEU A 155 10.72 7.36 -8.64
CA LEU A 155 11.26 6.38 -7.68
C LEU A 155 12.37 5.56 -8.33
N ASP A 156 13.44 5.28 -7.57
CA ASP A 156 14.52 4.39 -8.00
C ASP A 156 14.13 2.91 -7.89
N GLY A 157 13.07 2.60 -7.14
CA GLY A 157 12.49 1.27 -7.03
C GLY A 157 11.14 1.26 -6.34
N ALA A 158 10.41 0.16 -6.48
CA ALA A 158 9.12 -0.06 -5.85
C ALA A 158 9.00 -1.53 -5.39
N ILE A 159 8.42 -1.75 -4.23
CA ILE A 159 8.20 -3.06 -3.63
C ILE A 159 6.72 -3.16 -3.20
N MET A 160 6.07 -4.27 -3.52
CA MET A 160 4.74 -4.61 -3.01
C MET A 160 4.83 -5.94 -2.25
N GLN A 161 4.42 -5.94 -0.98
CA GLN A 161 4.35 -7.14 -0.16
C GLN A 161 2.90 -7.42 0.25
N ALA A 162 2.49 -8.68 0.08
CA ALA A 162 1.11 -9.16 0.21
C ALA A 162 0.07 -8.27 -0.51
N PRO A 163 0.22 -8.01 -1.83
CA PRO A 163 -0.81 -7.32 -2.61
C PRO A 163 -2.05 -8.22 -2.78
N VAL A 164 -3.01 -8.07 -1.88
CA VAL A 164 -4.29 -8.81 -1.88
C VAL A 164 -5.44 -7.90 -2.32
N SER A 165 -6.50 -8.50 -2.87
CA SER A 165 -7.72 -7.78 -3.22
C SER A 165 -8.67 -7.70 -2.03
N ASP A 166 -8.96 -6.47 -1.58
CA ASP A 166 -10.00 -6.23 -0.56
C ASP A 166 -11.37 -6.75 -1.02
N ARG A 167 -11.71 -6.57 -2.30
CA ARG A 167 -12.93 -7.12 -2.90
C ARG A 167 -13.00 -8.63 -2.72
N GLU A 168 -11.95 -9.35 -3.11
CA GLU A 168 -11.96 -10.81 -3.02
C GLU A 168 -11.93 -11.30 -1.57
N ALA A 169 -11.24 -10.59 -0.67
CA ALA A 169 -11.28 -10.84 0.76
C ALA A 169 -12.70 -10.69 1.32
N VAL A 170 -13.39 -9.58 1.02
CA VAL A 170 -14.80 -9.37 1.39
C VAL A 170 -15.70 -10.47 0.81
N LEU A 171 -15.51 -10.85 -0.46
CA LEU A 171 -16.26 -11.95 -1.07
C LEU A 171 -16.03 -13.29 -0.36
N ALA A 172 -14.82 -13.55 0.13
CA ALA A 172 -14.51 -14.76 0.89
C ALA A 172 -15.23 -14.75 2.25
N ILE A 173 -15.20 -13.62 2.95
CA ILE A 173 -15.88 -13.43 4.23
C ILE A 173 -17.39 -13.63 4.07
N MET A 174 -18.00 -13.03 3.04
CA MET A 174 -19.42 -13.20 2.73
C MET A 174 -19.78 -14.67 2.44
N LYS A 175 -18.92 -15.42 1.74
CA LYS A 175 -19.13 -16.84 1.45
C LYS A 175 -18.99 -17.72 2.70
N ALA A 176 -18.09 -17.37 3.60
CA ALA A 176 -17.77 -18.14 4.81
C ALA A 176 -18.64 -17.77 6.03
N ALA A 177 -19.43 -16.69 5.95
CA ALA A 177 -20.28 -16.23 7.04
C ALA A 177 -21.28 -17.30 7.52
N ALA A 178 -21.61 -17.29 8.81
CA ALA A 178 -22.60 -18.19 9.38
C ALA A 178 -24.00 -18.03 8.76
N ASN A 179 -24.36 -16.78 8.40
CA ASN A 179 -25.61 -16.43 7.71
C ASN A 179 -25.32 -15.70 6.38
N PRO A 180 -24.93 -16.39 5.29
CA PRO A 180 -24.51 -15.73 4.05
C PRO A 180 -25.57 -14.84 3.40
N ASN A 181 -26.86 -15.17 3.55
CA ASN A 181 -27.95 -14.36 3.00
C ASN A 181 -28.11 -13.03 3.74
N GLU A 182 -27.90 -13.02 5.07
CA GLU A 182 -27.97 -11.81 5.89
C GLU A 182 -26.82 -10.87 5.54
N VAL A 183 -25.58 -11.39 5.51
CA VAL A 183 -24.39 -10.61 5.15
C VAL A 183 -24.49 -10.09 3.71
N ARG A 184 -25.05 -10.88 2.78
CA ARG A 184 -25.33 -10.42 1.41
C ARG A 184 -26.40 -9.33 1.38
N GLY A 185 -27.42 -9.42 2.22
CA GLY A 185 -28.41 -8.36 2.39
C GLY A 185 -27.77 -7.05 2.84
N ALA A 186 -26.92 -7.10 3.88
CA ALA A 186 -26.17 -5.95 4.38
C ALA A 186 -25.22 -5.37 3.31
N PHE A 187 -24.51 -6.22 2.56
CA PHE A 187 -23.68 -5.79 1.44
C PHE A 187 -24.49 -5.01 0.39
N ASN A 188 -25.63 -5.56 -0.05
CA ASN A 188 -26.48 -4.93 -1.05
C ASN A 188 -27.07 -3.60 -0.55
N GLU A 189 -27.47 -3.54 0.73
CA GLU A 189 -27.93 -2.31 1.38
C GLU A 189 -26.83 -1.24 1.36
N LEU A 190 -25.62 -1.59 1.80
CA LEU A 190 -24.47 -0.69 1.81
C LEU A 190 -24.12 -0.18 0.41
N VAL A 191 -24.10 -1.06 -0.61
CA VAL A 191 -23.85 -0.67 -2.01
C VAL A 191 -24.91 0.30 -2.50
N ASN A 192 -26.20 0.03 -2.23
CA ASN A 192 -27.30 0.90 -2.65
C ASN A 192 -27.22 2.27 -1.95
N SER A 193 -27.00 2.30 -0.64
CA SER A 193 -26.82 3.54 0.13
C SER A 193 -25.62 4.33 -0.37
N ALA A 194 -24.50 3.67 -0.60
CA ALA A 194 -23.27 4.31 -1.04
C ALA A 194 -23.40 4.92 -2.45
N LYS A 195 -24.11 4.27 -3.37
CA LYS A 195 -24.39 4.81 -4.72
C LYS A 195 -25.41 5.95 -4.71
N THR A 196 -26.35 5.94 -3.77
CA THR A 196 -27.44 6.93 -3.73
C THR A 196 -26.96 8.32 -3.29
N LEU A 197 -26.11 8.36 -2.27
CA LEU A 197 -25.57 9.62 -1.74
C LEU A 197 -24.12 9.41 -1.27
N PRO A 198 -23.15 9.32 -2.18
CA PRO A 198 -21.76 9.07 -1.81
C PRO A 198 -21.15 10.25 -1.04
N TRP A 199 -21.57 11.47 -1.34
CA TRP A 199 -21.25 12.70 -0.63
C TRP A 199 -22.40 13.70 -0.71
N THR A 200 -22.42 14.66 0.21
CA THR A 200 -23.40 15.76 0.23
C THR A 200 -23.09 16.80 -0.84
N LYS A 201 -24.09 17.63 -1.19
CA LYS A 201 -23.91 18.76 -2.13
C LYS A 201 -22.81 19.74 -1.71
N ASP A 202 -22.55 19.85 -0.41
CA ASP A 202 -21.51 20.74 0.15
C ASP A 202 -20.14 20.03 0.26
N GLY A 203 -19.96 18.88 -0.40
CA GLY A 203 -18.69 18.19 -0.48
C GLY A 203 -18.28 17.49 0.82
N LYS A 204 -19.22 16.88 1.55
CA LYS A 204 -18.92 16.07 2.74
C LYS A 204 -19.23 14.60 2.49
N ASP A 205 -18.35 13.73 2.92
CA ASP A 205 -18.57 12.28 2.81
C ASP A 205 -19.78 11.82 3.58
N THR A 206 -20.51 10.88 2.98
CA THR A 206 -21.51 10.08 3.70
C THR A 206 -20.81 8.92 4.38
N ILE A 207 -20.91 8.83 5.71
CA ILE A 207 -20.40 7.69 6.47
C ILE A 207 -21.46 6.58 6.51
N LEU A 208 -21.03 5.36 6.18
CA LEU A 208 -21.90 4.19 6.19
C LEU A 208 -22.11 3.63 7.60
N PRO A 209 -23.21 2.90 7.86
CA PRO A 209 -23.46 2.27 9.16
C PRO A 209 -22.36 1.25 9.50
N MET A 210 -21.55 1.57 10.53
CA MET A 210 -20.39 0.76 10.92
C MET A 210 -20.76 -0.66 11.38
N ASN A 211 -21.95 -0.81 11.95
CA ASN A 211 -22.48 -2.12 12.34
C ASN A 211 -22.73 -3.04 11.13
N LEU A 212 -22.99 -2.47 9.94
CA LEU A 212 -23.16 -3.25 8.71
C LEU A 212 -21.81 -3.49 8.02
N THR A 213 -20.92 -2.49 7.96
CA THR A 213 -19.59 -2.67 7.36
C THR A 213 -18.77 -3.72 8.12
N ALA A 214 -18.90 -3.78 9.44
CA ALA A 214 -18.27 -4.79 10.29
C ALA A 214 -18.70 -6.23 9.94
N GLN A 215 -19.93 -6.44 9.43
CA GLN A 215 -20.38 -7.77 9.00
C GLN A 215 -19.62 -8.29 7.79
N LEU A 216 -18.97 -7.39 7.03
CA LEU A 216 -18.17 -7.70 5.85
C LEU A 216 -16.70 -7.97 6.21
N GLY A 217 -16.35 -8.00 7.50
CA GLY A 217 -14.99 -8.16 7.99
C GLY A 217 -14.10 -6.93 7.83
N LEU A 218 -14.70 -5.78 7.51
CA LEU A 218 -14.02 -4.48 7.57
C LEU A 218 -13.92 -4.02 9.04
N PRO A 219 -12.92 -3.21 9.42
CA PRO A 219 -12.74 -2.75 10.80
C PRO A 219 -14.00 -2.06 11.35
N GLY A 220 -14.57 -2.62 12.43
CA GLY A 220 -15.82 -2.15 13.02
C GLY A 220 -15.70 -0.87 13.86
N ASP A 221 -14.49 -0.37 14.05
CA ASP A 221 -14.13 0.81 14.84
C ASP A 221 -13.58 1.97 13.97
N ALA A 222 -13.50 1.77 12.65
CA ALA A 222 -13.14 2.80 11.68
C ALA A 222 -14.36 3.27 10.88
N PRO A 223 -14.62 4.59 10.79
CA PRO A 223 -15.69 5.11 9.95
C PRO A 223 -15.35 4.93 8.47
N LEU A 224 -16.26 4.37 7.69
CA LEU A 224 -16.06 4.15 6.25
C LEU A 224 -16.99 5.07 5.45
N SER A 225 -16.41 5.93 4.61
CA SER A 225 -17.18 6.72 3.67
C SER A 225 -17.78 5.84 2.58
N ALA A 226 -18.92 6.26 2.04
CA ALA A 226 -19.59 5.60 0.93
C ALA A 226 -18.65 5.41 -0.27
N ARG A 227 -17.85 6.44 -0.58
CA ARG A 227 -16.91 6.40 -1.71
C ARG A 227 -15.77 5.42 -1.47
N ARG A 228 -15.18 5.40 -0.26
CA ARG A 228 -14.12 4.44 0.10
C ARG A 228 -14.66 3.02 0.11
N PHE A 229 -15.86 2.79 0.65
CA PHE A 229 -16.53 1.50 0.60
C PHE A 229 -16.72 0.98 -0.84
N LEU A 230 -17.25 1.81 -1.74
CA LEU A 230 -17.42 1.44 -3.15
C LEU A 230 -16.07 1.14 -3.81
N SER A 231 -15.03 1.90 -3.46
CA SER A 231 -13.70 1.71 -4.00
C SER A 231 -13.07 0.38 -3.55
N LEU A 232 -13.13 0.04 -2.26
CA LEU A 232 -12.59 -1.20 -1.69
C LEU A 232 -13.37 -2.45 -2.15
N THR A 233 -14.70 -2.37 -2.16
CA THR A 233 -15.55 -3.54 -2.45
C THR A 233 -15.78 -3.77 -3.94
N SER A 234 -15.60 -2.74 -4.76
CA SER A 234 -15.70 -2.78 -6.21
C SER A 234 -16.87 -3.62 -6.74
N PRO A 235 -18.13 -3.27 -6.41
CA PRO A 235 -19.28 -4.16 -6.63
C PRO A 235 -19.59 -4.42 -8.12
N GLU A 236 -19.02 -3.64 -9.04
CA GLU A 236 -19.18 -3.81 -10.49
C GLU A 236 -18.00 -4.55 -11.15
N SER A 237 -17.00 -4.95 -10.37
CA SER A 237 -15.86 -5.73 -10.82
C SER A 237 -16.27 -7.19 -11.11
N PRO A 238 -15.76 -7.82 -12.19
CA PRO A 238 -14.61 -7.40 -13.00
C PRO A 238 -14.94 -6.50 -14.20
N ALA A 239 -16.21 -6.18 -14.44
CA ALA A 239 -16.61 -5.39 -15.61
C ALA A 239 -16.16 -3.93 -15.48
N ASN A 240 -16.38 -3.30 -14.32
CA ASN A 240 -15.99 -1.92 -14.03
C ASN A 240 -15.27 -1.86 -12.66
N PRO A 241 -14.00 -2.26 -12.58
CA PRO A 241 -13.23 -2.18 -11.34
C PRO A 241 -12.99 -0.71 -10.92
N THR A 242 -13.05 -0.48 -9.62
CA THR A 242 -12.80 0.81 -8.95
C THR A 242 -11.31 0.99 -8.65
N GLN A 243 -10.94 2.11 -8.01
CA GLN A 243 -9.54 2.52 -7.84
C GLN A 243 -8.71 1.52 -7.03
N ASP A 244 -9.27 0.97 -5.93
CA ASP A 244 -8.57 0.01 -5.07
C ASP A 244 -8.50 -1.41 -5.67
N ASP A 245 -9.38 -1.74 -6.61
CA ASP A 245 -9.42 -3.08 -7.20
C ASP A 245 -8.35 -3.25 -8.29
N LEU A 246 -7.11 -3.35 -7.82
CA LEU A 246 -5.91 -3.52 -8.62
C LEU A 246 -5.43 -4.97 -8.65
N PHE A 247 -5.85 -5.77 -7.68
CA PHE A 247 -5.27 -7.10 -7.41
C PHE A 247 -6.26 -8.26 -7.51
N SER A 248 -7.54 -8.03 -7.85
CA SER A 248 -8.49 -9.14 -8.01
C SER A 248 -8.03 -10.12 -9.08
N SER A 249 -8.18 -11.41 -8.79
CA SER A 249 -7.70 -12.50 -9.63
C SER A 249 -8.45 -12.64 -10.96
N ASP A 250 -9.69 -12.12 -11.02
CA ASP A 250 -10.60 -12.19 -12.16
C ASP A 250 -10.57 -10.93 -13.05
N LEU A 251 -9.71 -9.95 -12.76
CA LEU A 251 -9.53 -8.79 -13.64
C LEU A 251 -9.04 -9.22 -15.02
N SER A 252 -9.45 -8.51 -16.06
CA SER A 252 -9.05 -8.80 -17.44
C SER A 252 -7.58 -8.42 -17.72
N ASP A 253 -6.97 -9.01 -18.75
CA ASP A 253 -5.62 -8.61 -19.17
C ASP A 253 -5.56 -7.15 -19.61
N LYS A 254 -6.65 -6.63 -20.21
CA LYS A 254 -6.81 -5.20 -20.51
C LYS A 254 -6.68 -4.36 -19.24
N ARG A 255 -7.34 -4.76 -18.14
CA ARG A 255 -7.23 -4.03 -16.87
C ARG A 255 -5.82 -4.09 -16.30
N HIS A 256 -5.12 -5.21 -16.41
CA HIS A 256 -3.70 -5.29 -16.02
C HIS A 256 -2.81 -4.40 -16.90
N GLN A 257 -3.10 -4.25 -18.20
CA GLN A 257 -2.39 -3.31 -19.07
C GLN A 257 -2.63 -1.84 -18.66
N GLU A 258 -3.85 -1.48 -18.27
CA GLU A 258 -4.19 -0.12 -17.78
C GLU A 258 -3.55 0.23 -16.43
N THR A 259 -3.07 -0.77 -15.69
CA THR A 259 -2.46 -0.61 -14.35
C THR A 259 -0.97 -0.97 -14.41
N PHE A 260 -0.62 -2.26 -14.29
CA PHE A 260 0.76 -2.73 -14.38
C PHE A 260 1.44 -2.32 -15.70
N GLY A 261 0.75 -2.44 -16.84
CA GLY A 261 1.32 -2.01 -18.13
C GLY A 261 1.52 -0.49 -18.24
N ALA A 262 0.72 0.31 -17.55
CA ALA A 262 0.86 1.75 -17.58
C ALA A 262 2.16 2.22 -16.91
N VAL A 263 2.71 1.45 -15.96
CA VAL A 263 3.93 1.80 -15.19
C VAL A 263 5.08 2.23 -16.09
N GLY A 264 5.39 1.46 -17.14
CA GLY A 264 6.51 1.79 -18.04
C GLY A 264 6.27 3.08 -18.83
N SER A 265 5.05 3.31 -19.28
CA SER A 265 4.68 4.55 -20.00
C SER A 265 4.64 5.80 -19.11
N ARG A 266 4.43 5.65 -17.80
CA ARG A 266 4.40 6.79 -16.86
C ARG A 266 5.78 7.33 -16.54
N GLY A 267 6.81 6.50 -16.63
CA GLY A 267 8.19 6.91 -16.37
C GLY A 267 8.45 7.36 -14.93
N ILE A 268 7.60 6.99 -13.97
CA ILE A 268 7.82 7.31 -12.54
C ILE A 268 8.82 6.34 -11.93
N LEU A 269 8.70 5.04 -12.23
CA LEU A 269 9.61 4.00 -11.76
C LEU A 269 10.83 3.89 -12.69
N GLN A 270 12.03 4.19 -12.17
CA GLN A 270 13.27 4.22 -12.97
C GLN A 270 13.97 2.86 -13.11
N SER A 271 13.58 1.87 -12.31
CA SER A 271 14.22 0.55 -12.26
C SER A 271 13.18 -0.56 -12.38
N LYS A 272 12.98 -1.35 -11.32
CA LYS A 272 12.16 -2.57 -11.33
C LYS A 272 11.16 -2.62 -10.18
N LEU A 273 10.04 -3.31 -10.40
CA LEU A 273 9.03 -3.59 -9.39
C LEU A 273 9.29 -4.97 -8.76
N LEU A 274 9.43 -5.01 -7.43
CA LEU A 274 9.50 -6.26 -6.66
C LEU A 274 8.13 -6.59 -6.09
N VAL A 275 7.66 -7.82 -6.29
CA VAL A 275 6.39 -8.30 -5.72
C VAL A 275 6.62 -9.55 -4.88
N LEU A 276 6.28 -9.48 -3.59
CA LEU A 276 6.44 -10.54 -2.61
C LEU A 276 5.07 -10.96 -2.07
N TYR A 277 4.49 -12.02 -2.60
CA TYR A 277 3.18 -12.53 -2.17
C TYR A 277 3.35 -13.48 -0.99
N SER A 278 2.51 -13.39 0.04
CA SER A 278 2.56 -14.32 1.17
C SER A 278 1.93 -15.68 0.81
N GLY A 279 2.65 -16.77 1.08
CA GLY A 279 2.25 -18.13 0.70
C GLY A 279 0.99 -18.63 1.42
N SER A 280 0.91 -18.37 2.72
CA SER A 280 -0.21 -18.74 3.60
C SER A 280 -1.07 -17.53 4.00
N ASP A 281 -1.17 -16.53 3.11
CA ASP A 281 -1.93 -15.30 3.33
C ASP A 281 -3.42 -15.57 3.62
N GLU A 282 -3.87 -15.20 4.82
CA GLU A 282 -5.22 -15.41 5.34
C GLU A 282 -6.29 -14.51 4.72
N TYR A 283 -5.89 -13.42 4.04
CA TYR A 283 -6.82 -12.53 3.31
C TYR A 283 -6.91 -12.90 1.83
N CYS A 284 -5.99 -13.71 1.32
CA CYS A 284 -6.04 -14.22 -0.05
C CYS A 284 -6.97 -15.45 -0.12
N PRO A 285 -8.09 -15.40 -0.86
CA PRO A 285 -9.02 -16.51 -0.87
C PRO A 285 -8.46 -17.75 -1.57
N ALA A 286 -8.89 -18.93 -1.10
CA ALA A 286 -8.36 -20.22 -1.57
C ALA A 286 -8.58 -20.53 -3.07
N TRP A 287 -9.45 -19.77 -3.77
CA TRP A 287 -9.65 -19.94 -5.22
C TRP A 287 -8.60 -19.20 -6.06
N VAL A 288 -7.80 -18.32 -5.44
CA VAL A 288 -6.81 -17.51 -6.15
C VAL A 288 -5.54 -18.34 -6.38
N ASP A 289 -5.21 -18.53 -7.66
CA ASP A 289 -3.91 -19.05 -8.10
C ASP A 289 -2.88 -17.90 -8.10
N LYS A 290 -2.09 -17.83 -7.03
CA LYS A 290 -1.15 -16.72 -6.78
C LYS A 290 -0.05 -16.66 -7.84
N GLU A 291 0.50 -17.81 -8.24
CA GLU A 291 1.53 -17.90 -9.28
C GLU A 291 1.00 -17.42 -10.62
N LYS A 292 -0.18 -17.87 -11.03
CA LYS A 292 -0.81 -17.44 -12.27
C LYS A 292 -1.14 -15.96 -12.24
N LEU A 293 -1.66 -15.45 -11.12
CA LEU A 293 -1.97 -14.03 -10.96
C LEU A 293 -0.72 -13.15 -11.09
N MET A 294 0.36 -13.48 -10.37
CA MET A 294 1.63 -12.77 -10.47
C MET A 294 2.24 -12.86 -11.87
N SER A 295 2.11 -14.00 -12.56
CA SER A 295 2.56 -14.14 -13.95
C SER A 295 1.83 -13.17 -14.88
N ARG A 296 0.51 -12.94 -14.69
CA ARG A 296 -0.26 -11.99 -15.50
C ARG A 296 0.17 -10.55 -15.23
N TRP A 297 0.41 -10.19 -13.98
CA TRP A 297 0.95 -8.88 -13.61
C TRP A 297 2.32 -8.62 -14.22
N LYS A 298 3.22 -9.61 -14.14
CA LYS A 298 4.54 -9.55 -14.78
C LYS A 298 4.44 -9.31 -16.28
N GLN A 299 3.61 -10.10 -16.97
CA GLN A 299 3.42 -9.96 -18.42
C GLN A 299 2.90 -8.57 -18.80
N ALA A 300 1.92 -8.04 -18.07
CA ALA A 300 1.41 -6.70 -18.32
C ALA A 300 2.48 -5.61 -18.07
N LEU A 301 3.22 -5.71 -16.96
CA LEU A 301 4.30 -4.78 -16.61
C LEU A 301 5.40 -4.73 -17.69
N GLU A 302 5.88 -5.90 -18.10
CA GLU A 302 6.95 -6.03 -19.11
C GLU A 302 6.48 -5.59 -20.50
N ALA A 303 5.24 -5.90 -20.88
CA ALA A 303 4.64 -5.41 -22.12
C ALA A 303 4.51 -3.87 -22.15
N GLY A 304 4.38 -3.24 -20.97
CA GLY A 304 4.38 -1.80 -20.79
C GLY A 304 5.76 -1.13 -20.81
N GLY A 305 6.84 -1.92 -20.83
CA GLY A 305 8.22 -1.43 -20.83
C GLY A 305 8.86 -1.25 -19.46
N ALA A 306 8.18 -1.62 -18.36
CA ALA A 306 8.76 -1.62 -17.01
C ALA A 306 9.35 -3.01 -16.66
N SER A 307 10.30 -3.04 -15.73
CA SER A 307 11.01 -4.27 -15.38
C SER A 307 10.43 -4.96 -14.14
N TRP A 308 10.23 -6.27 -14.22
CA TRP A 308 9.88 -7.12 -13.08
C TRP A 308 11.16 -7.59 -12.36
N ALA A 309 11.22 -7.47 -11.03
CA ALA A 309 12.39 -7.90 -10.29
C ALA A 309 12.47 -9.44 -10.21
N GLU A 310 13.66 -10.01 -10.46
CA GLU A 310 13.91 -11.45 -10.37
C GLU A 310 13.67 -12.02 -8.97
N GLN A 311 13.83 -11.20 -7.93
CA GLN A 311 13.58 -11.57 -6.53
C GLN A 311 12.10 -11.76 -6.20
N SER A 312 11.19 -11.35 -7.09
CA SER A 312 9.74 -11.46 -6.88
C SER A 312 9.30 -12.91 -6.80
N GLY A 313 8.24 -13.17 -6.05
CA GLY A 313 7.66 -14.50 -5.93
C GLY A 313 6.83 -14.64 -4.66
N ILE A 314 6.50 -15.89 -4.37
CA ILE A 314 5.78 -16.27 -3.16
C ILE A 314 6.80 -16.49 -2.04
N VAL A 315 6.55 -15.88 -0.88
CA VAL A 315 7.25 -16.15 0.38
C VAL A 315 6.59 -17.37 1.02
N PRO A 316 7.25 -18.55 1.02
CA PRO A 316 6.62 -19.79 1.47
C PRO A 316 6.18 -19.70 2.94
N GLY A 317 5.02 -20.27 3.26
CA GLY A 317 4.49 -20.36 4.63
C GLY A 317 4.07 -19.03 5.28
N ALA A 318 4.45 -17.88 4.72
CA ALA A 318 4.21 -16.58 5.31
C ALA A 318 2.71 -16.24 5.43
N SER A 319 2.30 -15.73 6.59
CA SER A 319 1.02 -15.04 6.78
C SER A 319 1.01 -13.68 6.07
N HIS A 320 -0.14 -13.01 6.05
CA HIS A 320 -0.31 -11.71 5.39
C HIS A 320 0.74 -10.68 5.82
N ASN A 321 0.91 -10.52 7.14
CA ASN A 321 1.89 -9.62 7.75
C ASN A 321 3.23 -10.29 8.11
N ILE A 322 3.45 -11.53 7.65
CA ILE A 322 4.68 -12.31 7.85
C ILE A 322 5.09 -12.33 9.33
N ARG A 323 4.16 -12.60 10.25
CA ARG A 323 4.41 -12.52 11.70
C ARG A 323 5.34 -13.62 12.19
N ASP A 324 5.14 -14.84 11.72
CA ASP A 324 5.78 -16.03 12.29
C ASP A 324 6.82 -16.64 11.33
N GLU A 325 6.40 -17.00 10.11
CA GLU A 325 7.25 -17.62 9.08
C GLU A 325 7.51 -16.66 7.90
N GLY A 326 8.70 -16.74 7.30
CA GLY A 326 9.02 -16.05 6.03
C GLY A 326 9.78 -14.72 6.16
N GLN A 327 10.02 -14.22 7.38
CA GLN A 327 10.70 -12.93 7.59
C GLN A 327 12.14 -12.93 7.05
N ASP A 328 12.89 -14.02 7.22
CA ASP A 328 14.26 -14.13 6.71
C ASP A 328 14.30 -14.17 5.18
N ASP A 329 13.36 -14.89 4.55
CA ASP A 329 13.24 -14.95 3.09
C ASP A 329 12.86 -13.59 2.51
N LEU A 330 11.86 -12.91 3.09
CA LEU A 330 11.51 -11.54 2.73
C LEU A 330 12.72 -10.62 2.85
N THR A 331 13.38 -10.62 4.01
CA THR A 331 14.52 -9.72 4.30
C THR A 331 15.64 -9.95 3.29
N LYS A 332 15.97 -11.21 3.01
CA LYS A 332 16.98 -11.57 2.01
C LYS A 332 16.63 -11.07 0.61
N ARG A 333 15.38 -11.21 0.17
CA ARG A 333 14.91 -10.75 -1.15
C ARG A 333 14.93 -9.23 -1.25
N VAL A 334 14.46 -8.52 -0.21
CA VAL A 334 14.50 -7.05 -0.16
C VAL A 334 15.94 -6.55 -0.19
N LEU A 335 16.85 -7.11 0.62
CA LEU A 335 18.27 -6.73 0.59
C LEU A 335 18.92 -6.98 -0.77
N SER A 336 18.68 -8.15 -1.38
CA SER A 336 19.18 -8.47 -2.72
C SER A 336 18.64 -7.50 -3.78
N TYR A 337 17.36 -7.15 -3.69
CA TYR A 337 16.75 -6.17 -4.57
C TYR A 337 17.41 -4.79 -4.40
N LEU A 338 17.54 -4.30 -3.17
CA LEU A 338 18.13 -2.99 -2.86
C LEU A 338 19.62 -2.87 -3.24
N GLN A 339 20.35 -3.99 -3.29
CA GLN A 339 21.73 -4.04 -3.78
C GLN A 339 21.81 -3.96 -5.31
N SER A 340 20.77 -4.42 -5.99
CA SER A 340 20.72 -4.54 -7.46
C SER A 340 20.15 -3.32 -8.17
N ILE A 341 19.66 -2.33 -7.43
CA ILE A 341 19.15 -1.06 -7.94
C ILE A 341 20.17 0.04 -7.84
#